data_AF-A0A9J6FR83-F1
#
_entry.id   AF-A0A9J6FR83-F1
#
_cell.length_a   1.000
_cell.length_b   1.000
_cell.length_c   1.000
_cell.angle_alpha   90.00
_cell.angle_beta   90.00
_cell.angle_gamma   90.00
#
_symmetry.space_group_name_H-M   'P 1'
#
loop_
_entity.id
_entity.type
_entity.pdbx_description
1 polymer ?
#
loop_
_entity_poly.entity_id
_entity_poly.type
_entity_poly.pdbx_seq_one_letter_code
_entity_poly.pdbx_strand_id
1 'polypeptide(L)' 'MIPDVSSRQWLGKRKAMKRGLLCEPEARKAFQVKKDSHVELEVTETGLFLSRHHTFLGASPDGLVKCKCCAPRLL' A
#
# COMPACT_ATOMS: atom_id res chain seq x y z
N MET A 1 -5.07 11.97 -22.97
CA MET A 1 -5.81 12.43 -21.77
C MET A 1 -6.06 11.21 -20.91
N ILE A 2 -5.35 11.11 -19.78
CA ILE A 2 -5.55 10.03 -18.81
C ILE A 2 -6.88 10.34 -18.11
N PRO A 3 -7.88 9.43 -18.11
CA PRO A 3 -9.15 9.71 -17.47
C PRO A 3 -8.93 10.01 -15.98
N ASP A 4 -9.54 11.10 -15.55
CA ASP A 4 -9.57 11.58 -14.17
C ASP A 4 -10.10 10.47 -13.22
N VAL A 5 -9.29 10.15 -12.22
CA VAL A 5 -9.50 9.08 -11.24
C VAL A 5 -10.74 9.32 -10.35
N SER A 6 -11.35 10.51 -10.42
CA SER A 6 -12.52 10.91 -9.62
C SER A 6 -13.81 10.15 -9.94
N SER A 7 -13.88 9.45 -11.08
CA SER A 7 -15.12 8.81 -11.57
C SER A 7 -15.20 7.29 -11.36
N ARG A 8 -14.37 6.69 -10.47
CA ARG A 8 -14.58 5.30 -10.03
C ARG A 8 -15.80 5.22 -9.12
N GLN A 9 -16.99 5.16 -9.71
CA GLN A 9 -18.20 4.78 -9.02
C GLN A 9 -18.00 3.36 -8.47
N TRP A 10 -17.77 3.26 -7.16
CA TRP A 10 -17.57 2.02 -6.40
C TRP A 10 -18.86 1.18 -6.40
N LEU A 11 -19.21 0.61 -7.54
CA LEU A 11 -20.32 -0.33 -7.70
C LEU A 11 -19.98 -1.60 -6.90
N GLY A 12 -20.61 -1.76 -5.73
CA GLY A 12 -20.68 -3.05 -5.03
C GLY A 12 -19.72 -3.32 -3.87
N LYS A 13 -19.27 -2.33 -3.08
CA LYS A 13 -18.49 -2.64 -1.86
C LYS A 13 -19.39 -3.14 -0.71
N ARG A 14 -19.34 -4.45 -0.43
CA ARG A 14 -19.85 -5.07 0.81
C ARG A 14 -19.32 -4.29 2.03
N LYS A 15 -20.08 -4.24 3.13
CA LYS A 15 -19.73 -3.47 4.35
C LYS A 15 -18.28 -3.71 4.80
N ALA A 16 -17.81 -4.94 4.74
CA ALA A 16 -16.43 -5.32 5.06
C ALA A 16 -15.38 -4.63 4.18
N MET A 17 -15.61 -4.55 2.86
CA MET A 17 -14.68 -3.92 1.92
C MET A 17 -14.58 -2.41 2.16
N LYS A 18 -15.71 -1.75 2.47
CA LYS A 18 -15.72 -0.32 2.83
C LYS A 18 -14.88 -0.05 4.08
N ARG A 19 -15.08 -0.87 5.12
CA ARG A 19 -14.31 -0.78 6.35
C ARG A 19 -12.81 -0.96 6.11
N GLY A 20 -12.42 -1.95 5.31
CA GLY A 20 -11.02 -2.20 4.98
C GLY A 20 -10.31 -0.94 4.48
N LEU A 21 -10.88 -0.24 3.50
CA LEU A 21 -10.24 0.95 2.92
C LEU A 21 -10.19 2.12 3.90
N LEU A 22 -11.21 2.26 4.74
CA LEU A 22 -11.26 3.35 5.72
C LEU A 22 -10.21 3.13 6.82
N CYS A 23 -9.95 1.87 7.19
CA CYS A 23 -9.01 1.51 8.24
C CYS A 23 -7.56 1.36 7.76
N GLU A 24 -7.33 1.22 6.45
CA GLU A 24 -5.99 1.00 5.89
C GLU A 24 -4.97 2.11 6.23
N PRO A 25 -5.30 3.42 6.14
CA PRO A 25 -4.37 4.47 6.51
C PRO A 25 -4.03 4.46 8.01
N GLU A 26 -5.00 4.13 8.85
CA GLU A 26 -4.83 4.05 10.30
C GLU A 26 -3.95 2.84 10.68
N ALA A 27 -4.18 1.69 10.05
CA ALA A 27 -3.35 0.49 10.21
C ALA A 27 -1.90 0.75 9.79
N ARG A 28 -1.67 1.51 8.71
CA ARG A 28 -0.33 1.89 8.24
C ARG A 28 0.40 2.79 9.25
N LYS A 29 -0.29 3.78 9.82
CA LYS A 29 0.25 4.63 10.91
C LYS A 29 0.57 3.81 12.16
N ALA A 30 -0.34 2.94 12.57
CA ALA A 30 -0.11 2.05 13.71
C ALA A 30 1.11 1.13 13.49
N PHE A 31 1.32 0.66 12.26
CA PHE A 31 2.52 -0.11 11.91
C PHE A 31 3.80 0.73 12.04
N GLN A 32 3.81 1.97 11.52
CA GLN A 32 4.94 2.88 11.67
C GLN A 32 5.30 3.10 13.16
N VAL A 33 4.31 3.44 13.99
CA VAL A 33 4.49 3.67 15.43
C VAL A 33 4.97 2.40 16.15
N LYS A 34 4.43 1.23 15.81
CA LYS A 34 4.85 -0.04 16.44
C LYS A 34 6.27 -0.47 16.03
N LYS A 35 6.77 0.04 14.91
CA LYS A 35 8.08 -0.28 14.35
C LYS A 35 9.08 0.88 14.47
N ASP A 36 8.85 1.77 15.43
CA ASP A 36 9.71 2.91 15.78
C ASP A 36 11.13 2.52 16.20
N SER A 37 11.37 1.24 16.50
CA SER A 37 12.71 0.69 16.74
C SER A 37 13.62 0.68 15.50
N HIS A 38 13.10 0.98 14.31
CA HIS A 38 13.87 1.09 13.07
C HIS A 38 14.29 2.53 12.78
N VAL A 39 15.58 2.73 12.48
CA VAL A 39 16.14 4.05 12.13
C VAL A 39 15.57 4.55 10.80
N GLU A 40 14.92 5.73 10.84
CA GLU A 40 14.30 6.41 9.70
C GLU A 40 13.38 5.46 8.91
N LEU A 41 12.39 4.89 9.60
CA LEU A 41 11.37 4.04 8.97
C LEU A 41 10.40 4.89 8.12
N GLU A 42 10.47 4.72 6.82
CA GLU A 42 9.51 5.27 5.86
C GLU A 42 8.59 4.15 5.36
N VAL A 43 7.27 4.36 5.48
CA VAL A 43 6.27 3.48 4.86
C VAL A 43 5.49 4.28 3.85
N THR A 44 5.76 4.05 2.58
CA THR A 44 5.17 4.78 1.45
C THR A 44 4.09 3.96 0.77
N GLU A 45 3.02 4.61 0.33
CA GLU A 45 2.00 3.99 -0.52
C GLU A 45 2.59 3.60 -1.88
N THR A 46 2.12 2.47 -2.40
CA THR A 46 2.65 1.85 -3.61
C THR A 46 1.58 1.68 -4.67
N GLY A 47 2.00 1.82 -5.93
CA GLY A 47 1.18 1.48 -7.08
C GLY A 47 1.32 0.02 -7.49
N LEU A 48 1.04 -0.26 -8.77
CA LEU A 48 1.20 -1.58 -9.36
C LEU A 48 2.66 -1.87 -9.70
N PHE A 49 3.20 -2.97 -9.16
CA PHE A 49 4.50 -3.53 -9.51
C PHE A 49 4.31 -4.67 -10.50
N LEU A 50 5.04 -4.63 -11.62
CA LEU A 50 5.09 -5.72 -12.59
C LEU A 50 6.34 -6.58 -12.34
N SER A 51 6.20 -7.90 -12.49
CA SER A 51 7.35 -8.79 -12.44
C SER A 51 8.24 -8.59 -13.65
N ARG A 52 9.55 -8.49 -13.42
CA ARG A 52 10.55 -8.33 -14.49
C ARG A 52 10.67 -9.57 -15.38
N HIS A 53 10.32 -10.73 -14.86
CA HIS A 53 10.43 -12.02 -15.57
C HIS A 53 9.11 -12.44 -16.23
N HIS A 54 7.97 -12.00 -15.67
CA HIS A 54 6.64 -12.35 -16.14
C HIS A 54 5.79 -11.10 -16.25
N THR A 55 5.73 -10.53 -17.45
CA THR A 55 5.03 -9.26 -17.73
C THR A 55 3.53 -9.31 -17.49
N PHE A 56 2.94 -10.51 -17.46
CA PHE A 56 1.55 -10.75 -17.11
C PHE A 56 1.28 -10.78 -15.60
N LEU A 57 2.33 -10.76 -14.77
CA LEU A 57 2.20 -10.83 -13.32
C LEU A 57 2.49 -9.47 -12.71
N GLY A 58 1.53 -8.97 -11.93
CA GLY A 58 1.70 -7.75 -11.16
C GLY A 58 0.97 -7.79 -9.83
N ALA A 59 1.47 -7.02 -8.88
CA ALA A 59 0.91 -6.88 -7.54
C ALA A 59 0.91 -5.41 -7.12
N SER A 60 -0.14 -4.99 -6.40
CA SER A 60 -0.20 -3.68 -5.76
C SER A 60 -0.10 -3.90 -4.26
N PRO A 61 1.12 -3.93 -3.68
CA PRO A 61 1.30 -4.10 -2.24
C PRO A 61 0.72 -2.92 -1.47
N ASP A 62 0.38 -3.13 -0.19
CA ASP A 62 -0.28 -2.14 0.67
C ASP A 62 0.67 -0.99 1.06
N GLY A 63 1.97 -1.20 0.95
CA GLY A 63 3.01 -0.20 1.10
C GLY A 63 4.41 -0.76 0.93
N LEU A 64 5.39 0.14 0.79
CA LEU A 64 6.81 -0.21 0.79
C LEU A 64 7.44 0.35 2.05
N VAL A 65 8.07 -0.54 2.81
CA VAL A 65 8.76 -0.22 4.05
C VAL A 65 10.25 -0.12 3.77
N LYS A 66 10.80 1.08 3.95
CA LYS A 66 12.24 1.36 3.87
C LYS A 66 12.73 1.82 5.24
N CYS A 67 13.90 1.35 5.64
CA CYS A 67 14.60 1.86 6.82
C CYS A 67 16.10 1.70 6.56
N LYS A 68 16.94 2.50 7.24
CA LYS A 68 18.40 2.41 7.04
C LYS A 68 19.03 1.14 7.62
N CYS A 69 18.32 0.48 8.54
CA CYS A 69 18.83 -0.68 9.27
C CYS A 69 18.47 -2.04 8.64
N CYS A 70 17.53 -2.11 7.68
CA CYS A 70 17.09 -3.37 7.08
C CYS A 70 16.92 -3.25 5.57
N ALA A 71 16.91 -4.39 4.90
CA ALA A 71 16.53 -4.45 3.49
C ALA A 71 15.08 -3.95 3.27
N PRO A 72 14.79 -3.30 2.14
CA PRO A 72 13.44 -2.87 1.78
C PRO A 72 12.48 -4.05 1.76
N ARG A 73 11.27 -3.87 2.30
CA ARG A 73 10.25 -4.91 2.39
C ARG A 73 8.88 -4.38 2.00
N LEU A 74 7.98 -5.28 1.64
CA LEU A 74 6.57 -4.96 1.37
C LEU A 74 5.78 -5.00 2.67
N LEU A 75 4.81 -4.11 2.80
CA LEU A 75 3.78 -4.12 3.85
C LEU A 75 2.63 -5.04 3.42
#